data_AF-A0A090VPM4-F1
#
_entry.id   AF-A0A090VPM4-F1
#
_cell.length_a   1.000
_cell.length_b   1.000
_cell.length_c   1.000
_cell.angle_alpha   90.00
_cell.angle_beta   90.00
_cell.angle_gamma   90.00
#
_symmetry.space_group_name_H-M   'P 1'
#
loop_
_entity.id
_entity.type
_entity.pdbx_description
1 polymer ?
#
loop_
_entity_poly.entity_id
_entity_poly.type
_entity_poly.pdbx_seq_one_letter_code
_entity_poly.pdbx_strand_id
1 'polypeptide(L)'
;MFEKYTLKQTTESNYCGGYALAAIINDKTKDAEDVPDGKAVYDTLIAKQHSDTIKNHFSSFYKDSSQGAMTLPSSLVTEAKMLWSDKEIKVTISSAFLKSNAGLCHFEMLNITDYAEIKIKKSEPLKDHIDKKGYYLLVVNEGKHWVAMGRDTSGLYMYEPATGQSGKPVMTENNLFSLDGKNYTWSGVIIRIS
;
A
#
# COMPACT_ATOMS: atom_id res chain seq x y z
N MET A 1 -2.10 -16.52 5.37
CA MET A 1 -2.65 -15.14 5.17
C MET A 1 -2.63 -14.84 3.68
N PHE A 2 -3.65 -14.17 3.14
CA PHE A 2 -3.85 -13.86 1.70
C PHE A 2 -3.98 -15.06 0.74
N GLU A 3 -3.97 -16.29 1.23
CA GLU A 3 -3.99 -17.51 0.40
C GLU A 3 -5.25 -17.65 -0.47
N LYS A 4 -6.39 -17.07 -0.02
CA LYS A 4 -7.65 -17.08 -0.77
C LYS A 4 -7.75 -15.97 -1.83
N TYR A 5 -6.87 -14.95 -1.78
CA TYR A 5 -6.92 -13.82 -2.70
C TYR A 5 -5.90 -14.00 -3.82
N THR A 6 -6.36 -14.46 -4.98
CA THR A 6 -5.51 -14.82 -6.13
C THR A 6 -5.75 -13.95 -7.36
N LEU A 7 -6.59 -12.92 -7.26
CA LEU A 7 -6.85 -12.01 -8.38
C LEU A 7 -5.56 -11.26 -8.73
N LYS A 8 -5.36 -10.97 -10.00
CA LYS A 8 -4.18 -10.25 -10.51
C LYS A 8 -4.62 -8.97 -11.19
N GLN A 9 -3.87 -7.88 -11.00
CA GLN A 9 -4.16 -6.65 -11.72
C GLN A 9 -3.94 -6.79 -13.22
N THR A 10 -4.64 -5.98 -14.02
CA THR A 10 -4.38 -5.90 -15.46
C THR A 10 -2.91 -5.61 -15.73
N THR A 11 -2.30 -6.35 -16.66
CA THR A 11 -0.90 -6.17 -17.06
C THR A 11 -0.63 -4.70 -17.37
N GLU A 12 0.49 -4.19 -16.84
CA GLU A 12 0.93 -2.79 -17.00
C GLU A 12 -0.01 -1.71 -16.43
N SER A 13 -1.06 -2.07 -15.69
CA SER A 13 -1.89 -1.08 -14.98
C SER A 13 -1.26 -0.62 -13.66
N ASN A 14 -1.65 0.57 -13.21
CA ASN A 14 -1.29 1.14 -11.90
C ASN A 14 -2.32 0.78 -10.80
N TYR A 15 -3.03 -0.34 -10.95
CA TYR A 15 -4.15 -0.72 -10.07
C TYR A 15 -3.70 -1.40 -8.76
N CYS A 16 -2.39 -1.54 -8.56
CA CYS A 16 -1.81 -2.31 -7.45
C CYS A 16 -2.27 -1.88 -6.07
N GLY A 17 -2.56 -0.58 -5.85
CA GLY A 17 -3.10 -0.10 -4.57
C GLY A 17 -4.46 -0.71 -4.23
N GLY A 18 -5.37 -0.78 -5.21
CA GLY A 18 -6.69 -1.38 -5.04
C GLY A 18 -6.62 -2.89 -4.82
N TYR A 19 -5.79 -3.59 -5.60
CA TYR A 19 -5.60 -5.03 -5.44
C TYR A 19 -4.90 -5.39 -4.12
N ALA A 20 -3.93 -4.59 -3.66
CA ALA A 20 -3.29 -4.78 -2.37
C ALA A 20 -4.29 -4.58 -1.21
N LEU A 21 -5.12 -3.53 -1.27
CA LEU A 21 -6.16 -3.32 -0.25
C LEU A 21 -7.24 -4.42 -0.29
N ALA A 22 -7.66 -4.85 -1.48
CA ALA A 22 -8.62 -5.93 -1.67
C ALA A 22 -8.13 -7.26 -1.05
N ALA A 23 -6.83 -7.56 -1.16
CA ALA A 23 -6.24 -8.72 -0.47
C ALA A 23 -6.36 -8.63 1.07
N ILE A 24 -6.17 -7.42 1.64
CA ILE A 24 -6.36 -7.18 3.08
C ILE A 24 -7.84 -7.31 3.46
N ILE A 25 -8.75 -6.77 2.64
CA ILE A 25 -10.20 -6.91 2.85
C ILE A 25 -10.56 -8.40 2.88
N ASN A 26 -10.15 -9.16 1.87
CA ASN A 26 -10.43 -10.59 1.78
C ASN A 26 -9.89 -11.37 3.00
N ASP A 27 -8.66 -11.06 3.44
CA ASP A 27 -8.06 -11.74 4.60
C ASP A 27 -8.73 -11.38 5.93
N LYS A 28 -9.38 -10.22 6.01
CA LYS A 28 -10.19 -9.79 7.17
C LYS A 28 -11.63 -10.30 7.10
N THR A 29 -12.16 -10.56 5.92
CA THR A 29 -13.52 -11.07 5.67
C THR A 29 -13.49 -12.53 5.22
N LYS A 30 -12.56 -13.35 5.72
CA LYS A 30 -12.27 -14.73 5.27
C LYS A 30 -13.46 -15.69 5.16
N ASP A 31 -14.57 -15.34 5.78
CA ASP A 31 -15.82 -16.09 5.83
C ASP A 31 -16.87 -15.60 4.82
N ALA A 32 -16.60 -14.51 4.10
CA ALA A 32 -17.43 -14.03 3.01
C ALA A 32 -17.28 -14.93 1.77
N GLU A 33 -18.40 -15.20 1.10
CA GLU A 33 -18.43 -16.00 -0.12
C GLU A 33 -17.72 -15.30 -1.29
N ASP A 34 -17.80 -13.96 -1.33
CA ASP A 34 -17.26 -13.17 -2.44
C ASP A 34 -15.85 -12.64 -2.16
N VAL A 35 -14.97 -12.85 -3.14
CA VAL A 35 -13.65 -12.23 -3.19
C VAL A 35 -13.81 -10.77 -3.66
N PRO A 36 -13.30 -9.77 -2.91
CA PRO A 36 -13.39 -8.37 -3.33
C PRO A 36 -12.75 -8.15 -4.69
N ASP A 37 -13.42 -7.43 -5.60
CA ASP A 37 -12.83 -7.06 -6.89
C ASP A 37 -11.79 -5.94 -6.69
N GLY A 38 -10.52 -6.28 -6.90
CA GLY A 38 -9.41 -5.33 -6.81
C GLY A 38 -9.54 -4.11 -7.73
N LYS A 39 -10.21 -4.24 -8.88
CA LYS A 39 -10.47 -3.11 -9.79
C LYS A 39 -11.54 -2.18 -9.22
N ALA A 40 -12.62 -2.72 -8.66
CA ALA A 40 -13.64 -1.92 -8.01
C ALA A 40 -13.09 -1.15 -6.78
N VAL A 41 -12.22 -1.79 -6.00
CA VAL A 41 -11.51 -1.12 -4.90
C VAL A 41 -10.59 -0.02 -5.44
N TYR A 42 -9.84 -0.28 -6.51
CA TYR A 42 -9.03 0.74 -7.17
C TYR A 42 -9.86 1.96 -7.62
N ASP A 43 -11.00 1.74 -8.28
CA ASP A 43 -11.86 2.81 -8.78
C ASP A 43 -12.38 3.69 -7.64
N THR A 44 -12.74 3.07 -6.51
CA THR A 44 -13.13 3.78 -5.29
C THR A 44 -11.98 4.66 -4.77
N LEU A 45 -10.76 4.14 -4.75
CA LEU A 45 -9.58 4.87 -4.27
C LEU A 45 -9.25 6.06 -5.16
N ILE A 46 -9.27 5.88 -6.49
CA ILE A 46 -8.99 6.97 -7.44
C ILE A 46 -10.07 8.05 -7.39
N ALA A 47 -11.35 7.67 -7.25
CA ALA A 47 -12.43 8.63 -7.11
C ALA A 47 -12.21 9.60 -5.92
N LYS A 48 -11.68 9.09 -4.80
CA LYS A 48 -11.34 9.90 -3.62
C LYS A 48 -10.16 10.84 -3.83
N GLN A 49 -9.28 10.52 -4.78
CA GLN A 49 -8.09 11.32 -5.05
C GLN A 49 -8.38 12.47 -6.05
N HIS A 50 -9.59 12.60 -6.61
CA HIS A 50 -9.90 13.58 -7.65
C HIS A 50 -10.20 15.00 -7.12
N SER A 51 -9.33 15.55 -6.27
CA SER A 51 -9.36 17.00 -6.00
C SER A 51 -8.57 17.75 -7.09
N ASP A 52 -9.08 18.89 -7.56
CA ASP A 52 -8.46 19.71 -8.61
C ASP A 52 -7.03 20.17 -8.25
N THR A 53 -6.73 20.25 -6.96
CA THR A 53 -5.40 20.58 -6.42
C THR A 53 -4.34 19.53 -6.76
N ILE A 54 -4.70 18.24 -6.74
CA ILE A 54 -3.75 17.14 -6.99
C ILE A 54 -3.38 17.05 -8.47
N LYS A 55 -4.36 17.17 -9.36
CA LYS A 55 -4.18 17.06 -10.81
C LYS A 55 -3.18 18.09 -11.34
N ASN A 56 -3.21 19.31 -10.80
CA ASN A 56 -2.40 20.43 -11.29
C ASN A 56 -0.95 20.44 -10.75
N HIS A 57 -0.70 19.91 -9.55
CA HIS A 57 0.64 19.98 -8.92
C HIS A 57 1.43 18.66 -8.98
N PHE A 58 0.78 17.52 -9.15
CA PHE A 58 1.42 16.20 -9.02
C PHE A 58 1.17 15.29 -10.23
N SER A 59 1.02 15.87 -11.42
CA SER A 59 0.72 15.17 -12.68
C SER A 59 1.67 14.00 -13.03
N SER A 60 2.87 13.95 -12.46
CA SER A 60 3.79 12.80 -12.59
C SER A 60 3.34 11.54 -11.84
N PHE A 61 2.70 11.70 -10.68
CA PHE A 61 2.06 10.62 -9.89
C PHE A 61 0.63 10.37 -10.35
N TYR A 62 0.04 11.41 -10.94
CA TYR A 62 -1.32 11.46 -11.44
C TYR A 62 -1.35 11.49 -12.97
N LYS A 63 -0.59 10.60 -13.60
CA LYS A 63 -0.73 10.43 -15.04
C LYS A 63 -2.04 9.70 -15.29
N ASP A 64 -3.04 10.43 -15.77
CA ASP A 64 -4.08 9.86 -16.64
C ASP A 64 -3.36 9.30 -17.88
N SER A 65 -2.90 8.07 -17.71
CA SER A 65 -2.27 7.26 -18.72
C SER A 65 -3.25 6.15 -19.08
N SER A 66 -3.03 5.48 -20.20
CA SER A 66 -3.74 4.23 -20.51
C SER A 66 -3.59 3.17 -19.41
N GLN A 67 -2.64 3.34 -18.49
CA GLN A 67 -2.35 2.47 -17.36
C GLN A 67 -3.10 2.87 -16.07
N GLY A 68 -3.81 4.01 -16.07
CA GLY A 68 -4.45 4.59 -14.89
C GLY A 68 -3.49 5.35 -13.97
N ALA A 69 -4.03 6.04 -12.96
CA ALA A 69 -3.25 6.75 -11.94
C ALA A 69 -2.78 5.80 -10.83
N MET A 70 -1.62 6.11 -10.25
CA MET A 70 -1.12 5.41 -9.06
C MET A 70 -1.95 5.82 -7.84
N THR A 71 -2.33 4.84 -7.02
CA THR A 71 -3.01 5.15 -5.76
C THR A 71 -2.07 5.88 -4.80
N LEU A 72 -2.53 6.97 -4.20
CA LEU A 72 -1.84 7.77 -3.19
C LEU A 72 -2.13 7.25 -1.77
N PRO A 73 -1.19 7.41 -0.82
CA PRO A 73 -1.39 6.98 0.57
C PRO A 73 -2.68 7.47 1.24
N SER A 74 -3.10 8.71 0.98
CA SER A 74 -4.27 9.36 1.57
C SER A 74 -5.58 8.64 1.26
N SER A 75 -5.76 8.16 0.03
CA SER A 75 -6.96 7.40 -0.36
C SER A 75 -6.99 6.02 0.29
N LEU A 76 -5.85 5.34 0.37
CA LEU A 76 -5.71 4.06 1.06
C LEU A 76 -6.01 4.19 2.55
N VAL A 77 -5.47 5.22 3.21
CA VAL A 77 -5.74 5.50 4.63
C VAL A 77 -7.22 5.79 4.84
N THR A 78 -7.81 6.68 4.03
CA THR A 78 -9.21 7.07 4.17
C THR A 78 -10.13 5.88 3.97
N GLU A 79 -9.91 5.08 2.92
CA GLU A 79 -10.69 3.87 2.68
C GLU A 79 -10.53 2.84 3.80
N ALA A 80 -9.30 2.57 4.24
CA ALA A 80 -9.05 1.66 5.36
C ALA A 80 -9.74 2.15 6.65
N LYS A 81 -9.78 3.47 6.90
CA LYS A 81 -10.44 4.03 8.08
C LYS A 81 -11.97 3.93 8.00
N MET A 82 -12.55 4.05 6.81
CA MET A 82 -13.98 3.83 6.58
C MET A 82 -14.36 2.37 6.77
N LEU A 83 -13.54 1.43 6.28
CA LEU A 83 -13.78 -0.01 6.41
C LEU A 83 -13.57 -0.52 7.84
N TRP A 84 -12.63 0.10 8.58
CA TRP A 84 -12.22 -0.35 9.90
C TRP A 84 -12.10 0.83 10.88
N SER A 85 -13.23 1.46 11.18
CA SER A 85 -13.30 2.68 12.00
C SER A 85 -12.68 2.54 13.39
N ASP A 86 -12.72 1.34 13.97
CA ASP A 86 -12.16 1.01 15.29
C ASP A 86 -10.64 0.74 15.27
N LYS A 87 -10.02 0.62 14.08
CA LYS A 87 -8.61 0.28 13.96
C LYS A 87 -7.71 1.51 13.98
N GLU A 88 -6.51 1.27 14.49
CA GLU A 88 -5.44 2.25 14.48
C GLU A 88 -4.71 2.17 13.15
N ILE A 89 -4.57 3.33 12.50
CA ILE A 89 -3.80 3.47 11.26
C ILE A 89 -2.58 4.33 11.56
N LYS A 90 -1.40 3.85 11.14
CA LYS A 90 -0.16 4.63 11.21
C LYS A 90 0.49 4.68 9.83
N VAL A 91 0.91 5.86 9.42
CA VAL A 91 1.69 6.05 8.19
C VAL A 91 3.12 6.37 8.57
N THR A 92 4.08 5.60 8.08
CA THR A 92 5.51 5.90 8.22
C THR A 92 6.07 6.34 6.89
N ILE A 93 6.77 7.47 6.91
CA ILE A 93 7.48 8.06 5.77
C ILE A 93 8.97 8.13 6.13
N SER A 94 9.84 7.58 5.29
CA SER A 94 11.28 7.69 5.48
C SER A 94 11.74 9.11 5.17
N SER A 95 12.72 9.61 5.93
CA SER A 95 13.28 10.95 5.72
C SER A 95 13.90 11.11 4.33
N ALA A 96 14.44 10.03 3.76
CA ALA A 96 14.94 10.01 2.38
C ALA A 96 13.81 10.20 1.36
N PHE A 97 12.68 9.50 1.52
CA PHE A 97 11.53 9.66 0.64
C PHE A 97 10.92 11.06 0.77
N LEU A 98 10.79 11.56 2.00
CA LEU A 98 10.30 12.91 2.28
C LEU A 98 11.17 13.98 1.60
N LYS A 99 12.51 13.86 1.69
CA LYS A 99 13.42 14.82 1.07
C LYS A 99 13.28 14.85 -0.46
N SER A 100 13.12 13.70 -1.10
CA SER A 100 13.00 13.58 -2.55
C SER A 100 11.61 13.95 -3.08
N ASN A 101 10.58 13.91 -2.22
CA ASN A 101 9.17 14.09 -2.62
C ASN A 101 8.45 15.11 -1.71
N ALA A 102 9.15 16.16 -1.27
CA ALA A 102 8.68 17.06 -0.21
C ALA A 102 7.30 17.65 -0.47
N GLY A 103 7.03 18.12 -1.69
CA GLY A 103 5.73 18.68 -2.07
C GLY A 103 4.60 17.65 -1.97
N LEU A 104 4.81 16.45 -2.54
CA LEU A 104 3.81 15.37 -2.48
C LEU A 104 3.59 14.91 -1.04
N CYS A 105 4.67 14.73 -0.28
CA CYS A 105 4.57 14.32 1.11
C CYS A 105 3.83 15.36 1.96
N HIS A 106 4.13 16.65 1.77
CA HIS A 106 3.41 17.71 2.47
C HIS A 106 1.90 17.64 2.20
N PHE A 107 1.53 17.52 0.92
CA PHE A 107 0.14 17.37 0.52
C PHE A 107 -0.52 16.13 1.13
N GLU A 108 0.11 14.97 1.02
CA GLU A 108 -0.43 13.71 1.55
C GLU A 108 -0.58 13.75 3.08
N MET A 109 0.39 14.32 3.80
CA MET A 109 0.31 14.45 5.26
C MET A 109 -0.88 15.31 5.72
N LEU A 110 -1.23 16.36 4.97
CA LEU A 110 -2.43 17.16 5.25
C LEU A 110 -3.72 16.36 5.08
N ASN A 111 -3.79 15.49 4.07
CA ASN A 111 -4.97 14.67 3.80
C ASN A 111 -5.08 13.40 4.67
N ILE A 112 -4.05 13.09 5.45
CA ILE A 112 -3.97 11.88 6.29
C ILE A 112 -4.15 12.20 7.77
N THR A 113 -3.78 13.40 8.22
CA THR A 113 -3.67 13.80 9.64
C THR A 113 -4.89 13.47 10.49
N ASP A 114 -6.10 13.60 9.94
CA ASP A 114 -7.34 13.33 10.70
C ASP A 114 -7.68 11.83 10.82
N TYR A 115 -7.03 10.98 10.02
CA TYR A 115 -7.34 9.55 9.91
C TYR A 115 -6.25 8.63 10.45
N ALA A 116 -4.99 9.10 10.52
CA ALA A 116 -3.85 8.27 10.93
C ALA A 116 -2.73 9.07 11.62
N GLU A 117 -2.00 8.39 12.50
CA GLU A 117 -0.74 8.91 13.05
C GLU A 117 0.34 8.86 11.98
N ILE A 118 0.99 10.01 11.71
CA ILE A 118 2.09 10.10 10.74
C ILE A 118 3.42 10.10 11.49
N LYS A 119 4.36 9.23 11.08
CA LYS A 119 5.72 9.18 11.60
C LYS A 119 6.74 9.40 10.50
N ILE A 120 7.63 10.36 10.73
CA ILE A 120 8.82 10.53 9.90
C ILE A 120 9.97 9.81 10.61
N LYS A 121 10.52 8.79 9.96
CA LYS A 121 11.64 8.01 10.50
C LYS A 121 12.88 8.14 9.63
N LYS A 122 14.07 7.96 10.22
CA LYS A 122 15.28 7.73 9.43
C LYS A 122 15.11 6.44 8.61
N SER A 123 15.90 6.28 7.55
CA SER A 123 15.89 5.06 6.71
C SER A 123 16.39 3.85 7.50
N GLU A 124 15.56 3.35 8.42
CA GLU A 124 15.71 2.09 9.13
C GLU A 124 15.44 0.94 8.13
N PRO A 125 16.07 -0.22 8.29
CA PRO A 125 15.73 -1.41 7.52
C PRO A 125 14.23 -1.72 7.56
N LEU A 126 13.66 -2.22 6.46
CA LEU A 126 12.21 -2.50 6.37
C LEU A 126 11.69 -3.34 7.55
N LYS A 127 12.48 -4.33 8.00
CA LYS A 127 12.13 -5.22 9.13
C LYS A 127 11.75 -4.47 10.42
N ASP A 128 12.29 -3.27 10.64
CA ASP A 128 12.05 -2.45 11.83
C ASP A 128 10.73 -1.64 11.73
N HIS A 129 10.10 -1.65 10.55
CA HIS A 129 8.78 -1.05 10.31
C HIS A 129 7.65 -2.08 10.27
N ILE A 130 7.97 -3.35 10.02
CA ILE A 130 7.04 -4.49 9.97
C ILE A 130 7.28 -5.45 11.14
N ASP A 131 7.43 -4.91 12.34
CA ASP A 131 7.77 -5.62 13.58
C ASP A 131 6.52 -6.12 14.34
N LYS A 132 5.40 -5.42 14.21
CA LYS A 132 4.16 -5.69 14.93
C LYS A 132 3.18 -6.57 14.15
N LYS A 133 2.24 -7.20 14.86
CA LYS A 133 1.08 -7.82 14.21
C LYS A 133 0.21 -6.76 13.55
N GLY A 134 -0.40 -7.14 12.43
CA GLY A 134 -1.30 -6.27 11.66
C GLY A 134 -1.09 -6.43 10.15
N TYR A 135 -1.78 -5.57 9.41
CA TYR A 135 -1.68 -5.48 7.96
C TYR A 135 -0.90 -4.24 7.56
N TYR A 136 -0.27 -4.32 6.40
CA TYR A 136 0.59 -3.28 5.89
C TYR A 136 0.36 -3.10 4.38
N LEU A 137 0.31 -1.85 3.94
CA LEU A 137 0.44 -1.49 2.53
C LEU A 137 1.81 -0.82 2.37
N LEU A 138 2.64 -1.37 1.48
CA LEU A 138 4.01 -0.89 1.26
C LEU A 138 4.17 -0.39 -0.17
N VAL A 139 4.80 0.77 -0.31
CA VAL A 139 5.28 1.23 -1.61
C VAL A 139 6.65 0.63 -1.89
N VAL A 140 6.80 0.02 -3.06
CA VAL A 140 8.03 -0.64 -3.53
C VAL A 140 8.44 -0.14 -4.90
N ASN A 141 9.66 -0.50 -5.31
CA ASN A 141 10.23 -0.27 -6.63
C ASN A 141 10.21 1.21 -7.02
N GLU A 142 10.87 2.04 -6.23
CA GLU A 142 11.03 3.49 -6.45
C GLU A 142 9.72 4.27 -6.49
N GLY A 143 8.74 3.88 -5.69
CA GLY A 143 7.46 4.58 -5.64
C GLY A 143 6.41 4.10 -6.64
N LYS A 144 6.68 3.02 -7.39
CA LYS A 144 5.91 2.65 -8.59
C LYS A 144 4.91 1.52 -8.36
N HIS A 145 4.90 0.89 -7.19
CA HIS A 145 4.07 -0.29 -6.96
C HIS A 145 3.66 -0.43 -5.50
N TRP A 146 2.41 -0.83 -5.25
CA TRP A 146 1.93 -1.22 -3.93
C TRP A 146 1.93 -2.73 -3.77
N VAL A 147 2.27 -3.18 -2.58
CA VAL A 147 2.10 -4.58 -2.16
C VAL A 147 1.39 -4.62 -0.82
N ALA A 148 0.66 -5.70 -0.57
CA ALA A 148 0.10 -5.97 0.74
C ALA A 148 1.06 -6.87 1.51
N MET A 149 1.25 -6.58 2.79
CA MET A 149 1.90 -7.48 3.72
C MET A 149 1.02 -7.64 4.96
N GLY A 150 1.25 -8.72 5.70
CA GLY A 150 0.70 -8.84 7.03
C GLY A 150 1.51 -9.78 7.89
N ARG A 151 1.44 -9.52 9.20
CA ARG A 151 2.18 -10.27 10.20
C ARG A 151 1.22 -10.81 11.25
N ASP A 152 1.34 -12.10 11.51
CA ASP A 152 0.64 -12.79 12.60
C ASP A 152 1.66 -13.53 13.50
N THR A 153 1.20 -14.51 14.28
CA THR A 153 2.06 -15.36 15.12
C THR A 153 2.95 -16.32 14.34
N SER A 154 2.54 -16.71 13.14
CA SER A 154 3.18 -17.71 12.29
C SER A 154 4.23 -17.11 11.35
N GLY A 155 4.17 -15.80 11.13
CA GLY A 155 5.23 -15.06 10.46
C GLY A 155 4.74 -13.84 9.69
N LEU A 156 5.55 -13.46 8.71
CA LEU A 156 5.29 -12.40 7.76
C LEU A 156 4.80 -13.01 6.44
N TYR A 157 3.82 -12.37 5.83
CA TYR A 157 3.21 -12.75 4.58
C TYR A 157 3.12 -11.54 3.65
N MET A 158 3.10 -11.81 2.36
CA MET A 158 2.99 -10.80 1.31
C MET A 158 2.00 -11.27 0.26
N TYR A 159 1.32 -10.32 -0.38
CA TYR A 159 0.58 -10.49 -1.60
C TYR A 159 1.07 -9.48 -2.66
N GLU A 160 1.32 -9.98 -3.87
CA GLU A 160 1.86 -9.24 -5.00
C GLU A 160 0.77 -9.01 -6.08
N PRO A 161 0.27 -7.77 -6.26
CA PRO A 161 -0.78 -7.49 -7.24
C PRO A 161 -0.47 -7.83 -8.70
N ALA A 162 0.80 -7.72 -9.15
CA ALA A 162 1.15 -7.96 -10.55
C ALA A 162 1.19 -9.45 -10.92
N THR A 163 1.27 -10.34 -9.94
CA THR A 163 1.28 -11.79 -10.17
C THR A 163 0.06 -12.49 -9.57
N GLY A 164 -0.65 -11.85 -8.64
CA GLY A 164 -1.72 -12.47 -7.85
C GLY A 164 -1.18 -13.49 -6.84
N GLN A 165 0.14 -13.56 -6.65
CA GLN A 165 0.76 -14.54 -5.77
C GLN A 165 0.81 -14.02 -4.33
N SER A 166 0.66 -14.95 -3.39
CA SER A 166 0.89 -14.70 -1.97
C SER A 166 1.82 -15.75 -1.38
N GLY A 167 2.49 -15.39 -0.28
CA GLY A 167 3.41 -16.30 0.39
C GLY A 167 4.24 -15.63 1.47
N LYS A 168 5.22 -16.37 2.00
CA LYS A 168 6.20 -15.85 2.96
C LYS A 168 7.34 -15.17 2.19
N PRO A 169 7.52 -13.84 2.29
CA PRO A 169 8.63 -13.17 1.64
C PRO A 169 9.95 -13.52 2.35
N VAL A 170 11.02 -13.60 1.59
CA VAL A 170 12.38 -13.70 2.12
C VAL A 170 12.91 -12.29 2.30
N MET A 171 13.12 -11.89 3.54
CA MET A 171 13.76 -10.61 3.87
C MET A 171 15.27 -10.77 3.72
N THR A 172 15.91 -9.90 2.94
CA THR A 172 17.38 -9.81 2.92
C THR A 172 17.84 -8.72 3.89
N GLU A 173 19.15 -8.54 4.03
CA GLU A 173 19.66 -7.33 4.67
C GLU A 173 19.23 -6.08 3.86
N ASN A 174 19.02 -4.95 4.55
CA ASN A 174 18.56 -3.65 4.00
C ASN A 174 17.06 -3.55 3.64
N ASN A 175 16.73 -2.73 2.64
CA ASN A 175 15.36 -2.42 2.17
C ASN A 175 14.84 -3.42 1.11
N LEU A 176 15.53 -4.55 0.95
CA LEU A 176 15.29 -5.54 -0.08
C LEU A 176 14.58 -6.77 0.49
N PHE A 177 13.67 -7.32 -0.28
CA PHE A 177 12.97 -8.57 0.03
C PHE A 177 12.50 -9.24 -1.25
N SER A 178 12.20 -10.53 -1.20
CA SER A 178 11.74 -11.28 -2.37
C SER A 178 10.53 -12.15 -2.10
N LEU A 179 9.72 -12.34 -3.13
CA LEU A 179 8.62 -13.30 -3.17
C LEU A 179 8.71 -14.03 -4.51
N ASP A 180 8.73 -15.37 -4.46
CA ASP A 180 8.81 -16.24 -5.64
C ASP A 180 9.94 -15.85 -6.62
N GLY A 181 11.14 -15.60 -6.08
CA GLY A 181 12.33 -15.22 -6.88
C GLY A 181 12.34 -13.78 -7.42
N LYS A 182 11.26 -13.01 -7.27
CA LYS A 182 11.21 -11.59 -7.64
C LYS A 182 11.62 -10.71 -6.46
N ASN A 183 12.54 -9.78 -6.72
CA ASN A 183 13.04 -8.83 -5.73
C ASN A 183 12.21 -7.55 -5.71
N TYR A 184 12.06 -6.98 -4.52
CA TYR A 184 11.36 -5.73 -4.23
C TYR A 184 12.23 -4.85 -3.36
N THR A 185 12.20 -3.55 -3.63
CA THR A 185 12.88 -2.54 -2.81
C THR A 185 11.84 -1.64 -2.17
N TRP A 186 11.80 -1.58 -0.84
CA TRP A 186 10.93 -0.65 -0.12
C TRP A 186 11.32 0.80 -0.44
N SER A 187 10.31 1.60 -0.79
CA SER A 187 10.49 2.95 -1.31
C SER A 187 10.41 4.04 -0.24
N GLY A 188 10.13 3.71 1.02
CA GLY A 188 10.09 4.69 2.09
C GLY A 188 8.69 5.05 2.61
N VAL A 189 7.61 4.46 2.08
CA VAL A 189 6.24 4.68 2.59
C VAL A 189 5.62 3.35 2.99
N ILE A 190 5.03 3.32 4.18
CA ILE A 190 4.27 2.17 4.69
C ILE A 190 3.06 2.65 5.49
N ILE A 191 1.92 2.01 5.25
CA ILE A 191 0.67 2.22 6.00
C ILE A 191 0.43 0.95 6.81
N ARG A 192 0.35 1.07 8.13
CA ARG A 192 0.00 -0.03 9.03
C ARG A 192 -1.44 0.10 9.49
N ILE A 193 -2.17 -1.00 9.47
CA ILE A 193 -3.55 -1.14 9.95
C ILE A 193 -3.54 -2.20 11.06
N SER A 194 -3.86 -1.81 12.29
CA SER A 194 -3.83 -2.70 13.47
C SER A 194 -5.08 -2.64 14.34
#